data_AF-A0A3N2C1Z7-F1
#
_entry.id   AF-A0A3N2C1Z7-F1
#
_cell.length_a   1.000
_cell.length_b   1.000
_cell.length_c   1.000
_cell.angle_alpha   90.00
_cell.angle_beta   90.00
_cell.angle_gamma   90.00
#
_symmetry.space_group_name_H-M   'P 1'
#
loop_
_entity.id
_entity.type
_entity.pdbx_description
1 polymer ?
#
loop_
_entity_poly.entity_id
_entity_poly.type
_entity_poly.pdbx_seq_one_letter_code
_entity_poly.pdbx_strand_id
1 'polypeptide(L)'
;MLFAAALFIVAVVVSSLVAAGASRRALRAIVDQRDREQKNVAILALVDAATEASVWNSLTPQEQVLSDRAVAQADTLVRLSPIKGAAVAADWANHQLHEMKRNSATFGYELDPVVEDFRDRLVEWSKKPARARKDFDGDLRRWRAESTGSEQALVAEQESWVAKQHHEQYAEVKPASTAPASRPGDITRSTGGTINTSTTQRIIDDVAALEAERKQSSVS
;
A
#
# COMPACT_ATOMS: atom_id res chain seq x y z
N MET A 1 3.16 71.81 -29.10
CA MET A 1 2.35 71.30 -27.97
C MET A 1 1.77 69.90 -28.26
N LEU A 2 0.99 69.71 -29.34
CA LEU A 2 0.37 68.40 -29.66
C LEU A 2 1.35 67.22 -29.85
N PHE A 3 2.50 67.45 -30.49
CA PHE A 3 3.53 66.42 -30.69
C PHE A 3 4.11 65.89 -29.36
N ALA A 4 4.41 66.79 -28.42
CA ALA A 4 4.94 66.42 -27.11
C ALA A 4 3.91 65.64 -26.28
N ALA A 5 2.63 66.01 -26.36
CA ALA A 5 1.55 65.28 -25.71
C ALA A 5 1.39 63.86 -26.30
N ALA A 6 1.45 63.73 -27.63
CA ALA A 6 1.40 62.43 -28.30
C ALA A 6 2.56 61.52 -27.89
N LEU A 7 3.79 62.04 -27.84
CA LEU A 7 4.96 61.29 -27.37
C LEU A 7 4.82 60.82 -25.93
N PHE A 8 4.31 61.68 -25.04
CA PHE A 8 4.07 61.30 -23.64
C PHE A 8 3.09 60.13 -23.52
N ILE A 9 1.98 60.18 -24.27
CA ILE A 9 0.99 59.11 -24.25
C ILE A 9 1.61 57.81 -24.76
N VAL A 10 2.35 57.85 -25.88
CA VAL A 10 3.02 56.66 -26.42
C VAL A 10 4.03 56.09 -25.43
N ALA A 11 4.84 56.94 -24.79
CA ALA A 11 5.81 56.51 -23.79
C ALA A 11 5.12 55.80 -22.61
N VAL A 12 4.04 56.38 -22.08
CA VAL A 12 3.27 55.77 -20.98
C VAL A 12 2.69 54.41 -21.40
N VAL A 13 2.13 54.30 -22.60
CA VAL A 13 1.57 53.04 -23.11
C VAL A 13 2.66 51.98 -23.26
N VAL A 14 3.80 52.32 -23.86
CA VAL A 14 4.93 51.40 -24.05
C VAL A 14 5.50 50.97 -22.70
N SER A 15 5.75 51.90 -21.77
CA SER A 15 6.22 51.58 -20.42
C SER A 15 5.26 50.66 -19.68
N SER A 16 3.95 50.88 -19.81
CA SER A 16 2.92 50.02 -19.20
C SER A 16 2.91 48.61 -19.81
N LEU A 17 3.10 48.49 -21.13
CA LEU A 17 3.17 47.20 -21.82
C LEU A 17 4.40 46.39 -21.40
N VAL A 18 5.56 47.06 -21.31
CA VAL A 18 6.83 46.43 -20.88
C VAL A 18 6.74 45.99 -19.42
N ALA A 19 6.24 46.87 -18.53
CA ALA A 19 6.03 46.54 -17.13
C ALA A 19 5.10 45.32 -16.97
N ALA A 20 3.96 45.31 -17.66
CA ALA A 20 3.03 44.19 -17.62
C ALA A 20 3.66 42.87 -18.13
N GLY A 21 4.49 42.94 -19.18
CA GLY A 21 5.22 41.78 -19.70
C GLY A 21 6.22 41.22 -18.70
N ALA A 22 6.99 42.09 -18.04
CA ALA A 22 7.96 41.70 -17.02
C ALA A 22 7.28 41.08 -15.78
N SER A 23 6.20 41.71 -15.28
CA SER A 23 5.45 41.18 -14.14
C SER A 23 4.88 39.78 -14.41
N ARG A 24 4.31 39.55 -15.59
CA ARG A 24 3.79 38.22 -15.98
C ARG A 24 4.90 37.16 -16.01
N ARG A 25 6.10 37.51 -16.47
CA ARG A 25 7.25 36.60 -16.48
C ARG A 25 7.73 36.26 -15.08
N ALA A 26 7.82 37.26 -14.20
CA ALA A 26 8.21 37.05 -12.80
C ALA A 26 7.21 36.14 -12.07
N LEU A 27 5.90 36.36 -12.26
CA LEU A 27 4.87 35.50 -11.66
C LEU A 27 4.96 34.06 -12.15
N ARG A 28 5.17 33.84 -13.46
CA ARG A 28 5.38 32.49 -14.02
C ARG A 28 6.64 31.83 -13.45
N ALA A 29 7.74 32.58 -13.33
CA ALA A 29 8.97 32.06 -12.75
C ALA A 29 8.78 31.61 -11.29
N ILE A 30 7.99 32.34 -10.49
CA ILE A 30 7.68 31.95 -9.11
C ILE A 30 6.85 30.65 -9.07
N VAL A 31 5.86 30.52 -9.95
CA VAL A 31 5.06 29.28 -10.03
C VAL A 31 5.94 28.11 -10.47
N ASP A 32 6.74 28.28 -11.52
CA ASP A 32 7.64 27.22 -12.01
C ASP A 32 8.68 26.82 -10.95
N GLN A 33 9.19 27.79 -10.17
CA GLN A 33 10.07 27.56 -9.03
C GLN A 33 9.36 26.71 -7.97
N ARG A 34 8.13 27.07 -7.59
CA ARG A 34 7.34 26.35 -6.58
C ARG A 34 6.99 24.94 -7.01
N ASP A 35 6.64 24.76 -8.27
CA ASP A 35 6.40 23.44 -8.84
C ASP A 35 7.65 22.56 -8.76
N ARG A 36 8.84 23.11 -9.01
CA ARG A 36 10.10 22.36 -8.88
C ARG A 36 10.42 22.03 -7.42
N GLU A 37 10.21 22.98 -6.51
CA GLU A 37 10.41 22.79 -5.07
C GLU A 37 9.48 21.69 -4.53
N GLN A 38 8.18 21.72 -4.86
CA GLN A 38 7.22 20.69 -4.44
C GLN A 38 7.59 19.28 -4.93
N LYS A 39 8.08 19.18 -6.17
CA LYS A 39 8.54 17.90 -6.74
C LYS A 39 9.74 17.34 -5.99
N ASN A 40 10.72 18.19 -5.70
CA ASN A 40 11.92 17.79 -4.97
C ASN A 40 11.57 17.37 -3.54
N VAL A 41 10.69 18.12 -2.87
CA VAL A 41 10.21 17.79 -1.51
C VAL A 41 9.51 16.43 -1.49
N ALA A 42 8.64 16.14 -2.46
CA ALA A 42 7.94 14.85 -2.53
C ALA A 42 8.92 13.67 -2.71
N ILE A 43 9.95 13.82 -3.55
CA ILE A 43 10.96 12.78 -3.77
C ILE A 43 11.84 12.60 -2.54
N LEU A 44 12.30 13.70 -1.92
CA LEU A 44 13.10 13.65 -0.70
C LEU A 44 12.34 12.97 0.43
N ALA A 45 11.06 13.31 0.63
CA ALA A 45 10.22 12.69 1.64
C ALA A 45 10.05 11.17 1.42
N LEU A 46 9.91 10.72 0.17
CA LEU A 46 9.85 9.28 -0.14
C LEU A 46 11.18 8.57 0.14
N VAL A 47 12.30 9.18 -0.21
CA VAL A 47 13.63 8.58 -0.01
C VAL A 47 13.99 8.51 1.48
N ASP A 48 13.62 9.54 2.24
CA ASP A 48 13.74 9.56 3.69
C ASP A 48 12.89 8.44 4.33
N ALA A 49 11.61 8.35 3.92
CA ALA A 49 10.73 7.26 4.35
C ALA A 49 11.24 5.86 3.95
N ALA A 50 11.89 5.72 2.79
CA ALA A 50 12.52 4.46 2.37
C ALA A 50 13.71 4.07 3.24
N THR A 51 14.50 5.06 3.67
CA THR A 51 15.65 4.86 4.57
C THR A 51 15.18 4.42 5.96
N GLU A 52 14.07 4.97 6.46
CA GLU A 52 13.50 4.48 7.73
C GLU A 52 12.82 3.11 7.58
N ALA A 53 12.14 2.88 6.45
CA ALA A 53 11.49 1.60 6.17
C ALA A 53 12.48 0.44 6.05
N SER A 54 13.68 0.69 5.50
CA SER A 54 14.72 -0.34 5.37
C SER A 54 15.26 -0.81 6.73
N VAL A 55 15.21 0.03 7.75
CA VAL A 55 15.67 -0.29 9.11
C VAL A 55 14.53 -0.48 10.11
N TRP A 56 13.28 -0.58 9.64
CA TRP A 56 12.07 -0.52 10.47
C TRP A 56 12.06 -1.50 11.65
N ASN A 57 12.54 -2.73 11.45
CA ASN A 57 12.59 -3.75 12.52
C ASN A 57 13.64 -3.47 13.61
N SER A 58 14.61 -2.58 13.35
CA SER A 58 15.59 -2.14 14.34
C SER A 58 15.11 -0.94 15.18
N LEU A 59 14.06 -0.26 14.72
CA LEU A 59 13.47 0.89 15.40
C LEU A 59 12.67 0.47 16.64
N THR A 60 12.62 1.33 17.64
CA THR A 60 11.73 1.14 18.80
C THR A 60 10.25 1.26 18.37
N PRO A 61 9.30 0.71 19.14
CA PRO A 61 7.86 0.80 18.79
C PRO A 61 7.35 2.24 18.61
N GLN A 62 7.92 3.21 19.33
CA GLN A 62 7.55 4.61 19.17
C GLN A 62 8.07 5.19 17.85
N GLU A 63 9.31 4.88 17.48
CA GLU A 63 9.92 5.30 16.21
C GLU A 63 9.23 4.65 15.01
N GLN A 64 8.77 3.40 15.13
CA GLN A 64 7.98 2.73 14.10
C GLN A 64 6.69 3.48 13.77
N VAL A 65 5.98 4.00 14.78
CA VAL A 65 4.76 4.81 14.57
C VAL A 65 5.08 6.13 13.87
N LEU A 66 6.23 6.76 14.20
CA LEU A 66 6.66 7.98 13.53
C LEU A 66 7.04 7.70 12.07
N SER A 67 7.71 6.59 11.81
CA SER A 67 8.07 6.16 10.45
C SER A 67 6.85 5.85 9.59
N ASP A 68 5.85 5.17 10.14
CA ASP A 68 4.60 4.91 9.44
C ASP A 68 3.85 6.23 9.10
N ARG A 69 3.96 7.25 9.95
CA ARG A 69 3.42 8.60 9.66
C ARG A 69 4.24 9.31 8.58
N ALA A 70 5.57 9.18 8.59
CA ALA A 70 6.44 9.76 7.57
C ALA A 70 6.12 9.18 6.18
N VAL A 71 5.90 7.86 6.09
CA VAL A 71 5.43 7.19 4.88
C VAL A 71 4.10 7.76 4.39
N ALA A 72 3.11 7.91 5.28
CA ALA A 72 1.79 8.47 4.92
C ALA A 72 1.88 9.95 4.46
N GLN A 73 2.75 10.74 5.06
CA GLN A 73 3.01 12.12 4.65
C GLN A 73 3.69 12.18 3.29
N ALA A 74 4.68 11.33 3.05
CA ALA A 74 5.38 11.23 1.77
C ALA A 74 4.43 10.81 0.64
N ASP A 75 3.57 9.81 0.85
CA ASP A 75 2.52 9.42 -0.11
C ASP A 75 1.60 10.60 -0.45
N THR A 76 1.15 11.34 0.56
CA THR A 76 0.30 12.52 0.37
C THR A 76 1.00 13.58 -0.49
N LEU A 77 2.27 13.90 -0.19
CA LEU A 77 3.06 14.87 -0.96
C LEU A 77 3.21 14.45 -2.43
N VAL A 78 3.43 13.16 -2.68
CA VAL A 78 3.58 12.62 -4.04
C VAL A 78 2.27 12.72 -4.80
N ARG A 79 1.14 12.33 -4.19
CA ARG A 79 -0.18 12.41 -4.83
C ARG A 79 -0.61 13.83 -5.16
N LEU A 80 -0.19 14.80 -4.36
CA LEU A 80 -0.44 16.23 -4.59
C LEU A 80 0.57 16.88 -5.57
N SER A 81 1.61 16.16 -5.98
CA SER A 81 2.66 16.70 -6.83
C SER A 81 2.19 16.96 -8.27
N PRO A 82 2.57 18.09 -8.90
CA PRO A 82 2.23 18.40 -10.29
C PRO A 82 3.12 17.64 -11.29
N ILE A 83 3.20 16.32 -11.15
CA ILE A 83 3.92 15.41 -12.07
C ILE A 83 2.94 14.42 -12.68
N LYS A 84 3.06 14.20 -14.00
CA LYS A 84 2.27 13.18 -14.70
C LYS A 84 2.53 11.80 -14.10
N GLY A 85 1.45 11.09 -13.75
CA GLY A 85 1.55 9.75 -13.19
C GLY A 85 1.88 9.70 -11.70
N ALA A 86 1.75 10.83 -10.97
CA ALA A 86 1.93 10.90 -9.52
C ALA A 86 1.21 9.78 -8.75
N ALA A 87 -0.07 9.51 -9.06
CA ALA A 87 -0.82 8.43 -8.42
C ALA A 87 -0.17 7.05 -8.62
N VAL A 88 0.28 6.75 -9.85
CA VAL A 88 0.94 5.47 -10.17
C VAL A 88 2.29 5.36 -9.47
N ALA A 89 3.05 6.46 -9.42
CA ALA A 89 4.31 6.51 -8.68
C ALA A 89 4.11 6.33 -7.18
N ALA A 90 3.04 6.90 -6.61
CA ALA A 90 2.68 6.73 -5.20
C ALA A 90 2.30 5.28 -4.88
N ASP A 91 1.48 4.64 -5.71
CA ASP A 91 1.09 3.23 -5.53
C ASP A 91 2.31 2.30 -5.66
N TRP A 92 3.19 2.56 -6.63
CA TRP A 92 4.45 1.84 -6.79
C TRP A 92 5.38 2.04 -5.59
N ALA A 93 5.51 3.28 -5.10
CA ALA A 93 6.36 3.60 -3.97
C ALA A 93 5.86 2.96 -2.68
N ASN A 94 4.56 3.00 -2.41
CA ASN A 94 3.98 2.33 -1.25
C ASN A 94 4.25 0.82 -1.24
N HIS A 95 4.16 0.17 -2.40
CA HIS A 95 4.50 -1.25 -2.50
C HIS A 95 5.98 -1.50 -2.19
N GLN A 96 6.89 -0.70 -2.77
CA GLN A 96 8.33 -0.80 -2.48
C GLN A 96 8.66 -0.56 -1.01
N LEU A 97 8.07 0.47 -0.39
CA LEU A 97 8.23 0.76 1.03
C LEU A 97 7.72 -0.38 1.90
N HIS A 98 6.60 -1.01 1.52
CA HIS A 98 6.09 -2.18 2.21
C HIS A 98 7.06 -3.38 2.10
N GLU A 99 7.60 -3.64 0.90
CA GLU A 99 8.58 -4.71 0.70
C GLU A 99 9.88 -4.43 1.45
N MET A 100 10.40 -3.19 1.46
CA MET A 100 11.56 -2.80 2.27
C MET A 100 11.30 -3.04 3.76
N LYS A 101 10.14 -2.61 4.27
CA LYS A 101 9.72 -2.84 5.66
C LYS A 101 9.67 -4.33 5.99
N ARG A 102 9.09 -5.15 5.11
CA ARG A 102 9.03 -6.61 5.26
C ARG A 102 10.43 -7.23 5.27
N ASN A 103 11.29 -6.78 4.37
CA ASN A 103 12.64 -7.31 4.19
C ASN A 103 13.61 -6.83 5.28
N SER A 104 13.31 -5.72 5.97
CA SER A 104 14.14 -5.19 7.07
C SER A 104 14.36 -6.19 8.20
N ALA A 105 13.38 -7.09 8.43
CA ALA A 105 13.48 -8.14 9.45
C ALA A 105 14.50 -9.22 9.07
N THR A 106 14.71 -9.46 7.77
CA THR A 106 15.55 -10.55 7.25
C THR A 106 16.93 -10.06 6.83
N PHE A 107 17.01 -8.87 6.22
CA PHE A 107 18.19 -8.38 5.52
C PHE A 107 18.87 -7.17 6.18
N GLY A 108 18.37 -6.69 7.33
CA GLY A 108 19.02 -5.65 8.14
C GLY A 108 19.62 -4.51 7.31
N TYR A 109 20.96 -4.42 7.27
CA TYR A 109 21.72 -3.36 6.59
C TYR A 109 21.96 -3.59 5.08
N GLU A 110 21.58 -4.73 4.50
CA GLU A 110 21.81 -5.02 3.07
C GLU A 110 20.77 -4.37 2.14
N LEU A 111 19.89 -3.52 2.67
CA LEU A 111 18.87 -2.82 1.89
C LEU A 111 19.36 -1.51 1.25
N ASP A 112 20.58 -1.06 1.54
CA ASP A 112 21.17 0.15 0.94
C ASP A 112 21.10 0.17 -0.59
N PRO A 113 21.42 -0.92 -1.33
CA PRO A 113 21.29 -0.94 -2.79
C PRO A 113 19.83 -0.84 -3.26
N VAL A 114 18.87 -1.33 -2.47
CA VAL A 114 17.44 -1.27 -2.79
C VAL A 114 16.93 0.16 -2.61
N VAL A 115 17.38 0.85 -1.55
CA VAL A 115 17.07 2.28 -1.33
C VAL A 115 17.69 3.14 -2.44
N GLU A 116 18.90 2.80 -2.91
CA GLU A 116 19.53 3.47 -4.04
C GLU A 116 18.76 3.30 -5.36
N ASP A 117 18.38 2.07 -5.74
CA ASP A 117 17.56 1.85 -6.95
C ASP A 117 16.20 2.57 -6.85
N PHE A 118 15.58 2.54 -5.66
CA PHE A 118 14.35 3.26 -5.40
C PHE A 118 14.48 4.77 -5.64
N ARG A 119 15.53 5.40 -5.06
CA ARG A 119 15.84 6.81 -5.28
C ARG A 119 16.06 7.09 -6.76
N ASP A 120 16.85 6.27 -7.45
CA ASP A 120 17.23 6.50 -8.83
C ASP A 120 16.01 6.40 -9.77
N ARG A 121 15.09 5.49 -9.50
CA ARG A 121 13.80 5.39 -10.20
C ARG A 121 12.90 6.60 -9.95
N LEU A 122 12.84 7.13 -8.73
CA LEU A 122 12.11 8.36 -8.44
C LEU A 122 12.74 9.58 -9.14
N VAL A 123 14.06 9.63 -9.22
CA VAL A 123 14.79 10.67 -9.96
C VAL A 123 14.52 10.55 -11.47
N GLU A 124 14.55 9.35 -12.05
CA GLU A 124 14.19 9.14 -13.46
C GLU A 124 12.72 9.49 -13.71
N TRP A 125 11.81 9.20 -12.78
CA TRP A 125 10.42 9.65 -12.86
C TRP A 125 10.29 11.17 -12.86
N SER A 126 11.05 11.87 -12.03
CA SER A 126 11.06 13.34 -12.02
C SER A 126 11.53 13.94 -13.35
N LYS A 127 12.52 13.29 -14.01
CA LYS A 127 13.11 13.71 -15.28
C LYS A 127 12.26 13.31 -16.49
N LYS A 128 11.71 12.09 -16.49
CA LYS A 128 10.99 11.46 -17.60
C LYS A 128 9.69 10.78 -17.12
N PRO A 129 8.69 11.56 -16.66
CA PRO A 129 7.53 11.02 -15.97
C PRO A 129 6.67 10.09 -16.84
N ALA A 130 6.59 10.36 -18.15
CA ALA A 130 5.82 9.53 -19.07
C ALA A 130 6.43 8.13 -19.29
N ARG A 131 7.76 8.02 -19.23
CA ARG A 131 8.47 6.75 -19.38
C ARG A 131 8.41 5.97 -18.07
N ALA A 132 8.85 6.58 -16.98
CA ALA A 132 8.86 5.93 -15.67
C ALA A 132 7.47 5.48 -15.23
N ARG A 133 6.40 6.22 -15.58
CA ARG A 133 5.03 5.77 -15.34
C ARG A 133 4.74 4.39 -15.96
N LYS A 134 5.25 4.11 -17.16
CA LYS A 134 5.05 2.81 -17.82
C LYS A 134 5.81 1.71 -17.09
N ASP A 135 7.00 2.01 -16.62
CA ASP A 135 7.84 1.08 -15.87
C ASP A 135 7.16 0.75 -14.53
N PHE A 136 6.67 1.76 -13.80
CA PHE A 136 5.91 1.58 -12.56
C PHE A 136 4.61 0.80 -12.75
N ASP A 137 3.83 1.11 -13.79
CA ASP A 137 2.62 0.35 -14.12
C ASP A 137 2.94 -1.10 -14.50
N GLY A 138 4.07 -1.33 -15.18
CA GLY A 138 4.59 -2.67 -15.47
C GLY A 138 4.93 -3.45 -14.21
N ASP A 139 5.67 -2.83 -13.28
CA ASP A 139 6.00 -3.41 -11.98
C ASP A 139 4.74 -3.72 -11.17
N LEU A 140 3.81 -2.77 -11.07
CA LEU A 140 2.53 -2.97 -10.36
C LEU A 140 1.70 -4.11 -10.96
N ARG A 141 1.67 -4.24 -12.29
CA ARG A 141 1.00 -5.39 -12.94
C ARG A 141 1.70 -6.70 -12.62
N ARG A 142 3.03 -6.73 -12.63
CA ARG A 142 3.83 -7.91 -12.28
C ARG A 142 3.51 -8.36 -10.85
N TRP A 143 3.57 -7.45 -9.88
CA TRP A 143 3.29 -7.78 -8.48
C TRP A 143 1.83 -8.22 -8.24
N ARG A 144 0.88 -7.62 -8.95
CA ARG A 144 -0.53 -8.09 -8.92
C ARG A 144 -0.68 -9.52 -9.46
N ALA A 145 0.09 -9.88 -10.49
CA ALA A 145 0.09 -11.24 -11.01
C ALA A 145 0.76 -12.23 -10.03
N GLU A 146 1.87 -11.86 -9.41
CA GLU A 146 2.58 -12.67 -8.41
C GLU A 146 1.73 -12.94 -7.16
N SER A 147 1.09 -11.90 -6.61
CA SER A 147 0.17 -12.02 -5.46
C SER A 147 -1.01 -12.94 -5.75
N THR A 148 -1.69 -12.75 -6.88
CA THR A 148 -2.81 -13.61 -7.29
C THR A 148 -2.40 -15.08 -7.41
N GLY A 149 -1.19 -15.36 -7.92
CA GLY A 149 -0.65 -16.72 -7.99
C GLY A 149 -0.39 -17.34 -6.62
N SER A 150 0.17 -16.56 -5.69
CA SER A 150 0.41 -17.03 -4.31
C SER A 150 -0.89 -17.30 -3.54
N GLU A 151 -1.91 -16.45 -3.68
CA GLU A 151 -3.21 -16.64 -3.04
C GLU A 151 -3.90 -17.91 -3.54
N GLN A 152 -3.88 -18.16 -4.85
CA GLN A 152 -4.43 -19.38 -5.43
C GLN A 152 -3.73 -20.64 -4.92
N ALA A 153 -2.40 -20.59 -4.74
CA ALA A 153 -1.65 -21.70 -4.17
C ALA A 153 -2.04 -21.97 -2.71
N LEU A 154 -2.21 -20.93 -1.88
CA LEU A 154 -2.65 -21.06 -0.50
C LEU A 154 -4.07 -21.63 -0.40
N VAL A 155 -4.99 -21.22 -1.27
CA VAL A 155 -6.35 -21.78 -1.33
C VAL A 155 -6.31 -23.26 -1.71
N ALA A 156 -5.52 -23.64 -2.72
CA ALA A 156 -5.37 -25.03 -3.12
C ALA A 156 -4.76 -25.89 -1.99
N GLU A 157 -3.79 -25.36 -1.24
CA GLU A 157 -3.22 -26.03 -0.08
C GLU A 157 -4.25 -26.22 1.03
N GLN A 158 -5.05 -25.18 1.33
CA GLN A 158 -6.15 -25.25 2.28
C GLN A 158 -7.18 -26.31 1.87
N GLU A 159 -7.59 -26.35 0.60
CA GLU A 159 -8.50 -27.36 0.08
C GLU A 159 -7.91 -28.78 0.20
N SER A 160 -6.61 -28.95 -0.08
CA SER A 160 -5.93 -30.24 0.06
C SER A 160 -5.86 -30.71 1.52
N TRP A 161 -5.69 -29.76 2.46
CA TRP A 161 -5.68 -30.04 3.89
C TRP A 161 -7.07 -30.44 4.39
N VAL A 162 -8.11 -29.72 3.95
CA VAL A 162 -9.51 -30.07 4.23
C VAL A 162 -9.83 -31.46 3.65
N ALA A 163 -9.41 -31.76 2.42
CA ALA A 163 -9.62 -33.07 1.81
C ALA A 163 -8.92 -34.20 2.58
N LYS A 164 -7.70 -33.97 3.08
CA LYS A 164 -6.96 -34.93 3.94
C LYS A 164 -7.70 -35.16 5.27
N GLN A 165 -8.13 -34.10 5.94
CA GLN A 165 -8.88 -34.21 7.20
C GLN A 165 -10.22 -34.94 7.01
N HIS A 166 -10.97 -34.63 5.95
CA HIS A 166 -12.18 -35.37 5.60
C HIS A 166 -11.85 -36.84 5.32
N HIS A 167 -10.81 -37.13 4.55
CA HIS A 167 -10.42 -38.51 4.28
C HIS A 167 -10.08 -39.27 5.57
N GLU A 168 -9.35 -38.68 6.51
CA GLU A 168 -9.01 -39.28 7.81
C GLU A 168 -10.26 -39.50 8.70
N GLN A 169 -11.18 -38.54 8.76
CA GLN A 169 -12.42 -38.64 9.53
C GLN A 169 -13.41 -39.70 8.98
N TYR A 170 -13.37 -39.97 7.68
CA TYR A 170 -14.28 -40.93 7.03
C TYR A 170 -13.59 -42.26 6.62
N ALA A 171 -12.26 -42.35 6.65
CA ALA A 171 -11.51 -43.60 6.40
C ALA A 171 -11.59 -44.59 7.56
N GLU A 172 -11.90 -44.14 8.78
CA GLU A 172 -12.18 -45.02 9.92
C GLU A 172 -13.58 -45.68 9.84
N VAL A 173 -14.45 -45.21 8.94
CA VAL A 173 -15.71 -45.88 8.63
C VAL A 173 -15.49 -46.90 7.50
N LYS A 174 -14.94 -48.05 7.87
CA LYS A 174 -14.92 -49.27 7.05
C LYS A 174 -16.34 -49.52 6.50
N PRO A 175 -16.54 -49.69 5.17
CA PRO A 175 -17.87 -49.89 4.62
C PRO A 175 -18.34 -51.31 4.94
N ALA A 176 -19.20 -51.44 5.95
CA ALA A 176 -20.06 -52.61 6.07
C ALA A 176 -21.12 -52.54 4.97
N SER A 177 -20.93 -53.36 3.94
CA SER A 177 -21.95 -53.66 2.94
C SER A 177 -23.18 -54.27 3.63
N THR A 178 -24.38 -53.73 3.38
CA THR A 178 -25.60 -54.45 2.92
C THR A 178 -26.75 -53.45 2.67
N ALA A 179 -27.33 -53.54 1.47
CA ALA A 179 -28.48 -52.81 0.89
C ALA A 179 -29.87 -53.24 1.47
N PRO A 180 -31.05 -52.83 0.95
CA PRO A 180 -31.50 -51.59 0.27
C PRO A 180 -32.82 -50.97 0.81
N ALA A 181 -33.10 -49.74 0.34
CA ALA A 181 -34.41 -49.15 -0.02
C ALA A 181 -35.56 -49.06 1.01
N SER A 182 -35.87 -47.81 1.41
CA SER A 182 -37.24 -47.32 1.59
C SER A 182 -37.31 -45.83 1.20
N ARG A 183 -38.14 -45.51 0.22
CA ARG A 183 -38.60 -44.16 -0.17
C ARG A 183 -40.10 -44.08 0.21
N PRO A 184 -40.78 -42.93 0.16
CA PRO A 184 -40.37 -41.52 0.31
C PRO A 184 -41.19 -40.81 1.41
N GLY A 185 -40.58 -39.93 2.20
CA GLY A 185 -41.31 -39.08 3.16
C GLY A 185 -40.68 -37.70 3.24
N ASP A 186 -41.48 -36.70 2.91
CA ASP A 186 -41.34 -35.26 3.14
C ASP A 186 -40.12 -34.48 2.63
N ILE A 187 -40.40 -33.77 1.54
CA ILE A 187 -39.89 -32.43 1.26
C ILE A 187 -40.31 -31.49 2.40
N THR A 188 -39.36 -31.00 3.20
CA THR A 188 -39.42 -29.64 3.73
C THR A 188 -38.04 -29.00 3.72
N ARG A 189 -37.94 -28.01 2.84
CA ARG A 189 -36.94 -26.94 2.78
C ARG A 189 -36.72 -26.33 4.16
N SER A 190 -35.54 -26.53 4.76
CA SER A 190 -35.04 -25.68 5.85
C SER A 190 -33.84 -24.90 5.36
N THR A 191 -34.13 -23.68 4.91
CA THR A 191 -33.19 -22.57 4.85
C THR A 191 -32.88 -22.17 6.29
N GLY A 192 -31.63 -22.28 6.71
CA GLY A 192 -31.21 -21.85 8.04
C GLY A 192 -29.94 -22.54 8.48
N GLY A 193 -28.80 -22.06 7.96
CA GLY A 193 -27.50 -22.32 8.57
C GLY A 193 -27.53 -21.79 10.00
N THR A 194 -27.90 -22.68 10.93
CA THR A 194 -27.88 -22.42 12.36
C THR A 194 -26.42 -22.27 12.71
N ILE A 195 -26.00 -21.06 13.08
CA ILE A 195 -24.76 -20.85 13.81
C ILE A 195 -24.87 -21.77 15.02
N ASN A 196 -24.06 -22.83 15.06
CA ASN A 196 -24.01 -23.79 16.16
C ASN A 196 -23.51 -23.05 17.40
N THR A 197 -24.42 -22.37 18.11
CA THR A 197 -24.18 -21.66 19.37
C THR A 197 -23.57 -22.58 20.43
N SER A 198 -23.77 -23.89 20.31
CA SER A 198 -23.09 -24.91 21.13
C SER A 198 -21.57 -24.90 20.97
N THR A 199 -21.06 -24.64 19.77
CA THR A 199 -19.60 -24.61 19.51
C THR A 199 -18.99 -23.32 20.06
N THR A 200 -19.67 -22.19 19.88
CA THR A 200 -19.25 -20.92 20.48
C THR A 200 -19.29 -20.99 22.01
N GLN A 201 -20.31 -21.63 22.60
CA GLN A 201 -20.41 -21.81 24.04
C GLN A 201 -19.29 -22.71 24.59
N ARG A 202 -18.97 -23.81 23.89
CA ARG A 202 -17.87 -24.71 24.28
C ARG A 202 -16.51 -24.00 24.28
N ILE A 203 -16.25 -23.14 23.29
CA ILE A 203 -15.01 -22.37 23.22
C ILE A 203 -14.92 -21.36 24.38
N ILE A 204 -16.04 -20.72 24.74
CA ILE A 204 -16.09 -19.79 25.87
C ILE A 204 -15.83 -20.53 27.19
N ASP A 205 -16.42 -21.72 27.36
CA ASP A 205 -16.25 -22.54 28.56
C ASP A 205 -14.79 -23.06 28.67
N ASP A 206 -14.17 -23.48 27.57
CA ASP A 206 -12.78 -23.94 27.54
C ASP A 206 -11.79 -22.82 27.87
N VAL A 207 -12.02 -21.61 27.36
CA VAL A 207 -11.17 -20.43 27.68
C VAL A 207 -11.29 -20.06 29.16
N ALA A 208 -12.48 -20.13 29.74
CA ALA A 208 -12.69 -19.87 31.17
C ALA A 208 -11.98 -20.90 32.06
N ALA A 209 -11.94 -22.18 31.65
CA ALA A 209 -11.21 -23.22 32.35
C ALA A 209 -9.69 -23.00 32.33
N LEU A 210 -9.13 -22.61 31.18
CA LEU A 210 -7.71 -22.31 31.03
C LEU A 210 -7.28 -21.07 31.85
N GLU A 211 -8.14 -20.05 31.94
CA GLU A 211 -7.86 -18.88 32.77
C GLU A 211 -7.89 -19.20 34.27
N ALA A 212 -8.75 -20.12 34.71
CA ALA A 212 -8.80 -20.59 36.09
C ALA A 212 -7.54 -21.38 36.48
N GLU A 213 -7.05 -22.23 35.57
CA GLU A 213 -5.82 -23.01 35.75
C GLU A 213 -4.57 -22.10 35.75
N ARG A 214 -4.56 -21.05 34.92
CA ARG A 214 -3.53 -20.01 34.92
C ARG A 214 -3.51 -19.19 36.22
N LYS A 215 -4.67 -18.92 36.82
CA LYS A 215 -4.76 -18.21 38.10
C LYS A 215 -4.30 -19.09 39.28
N GLN A 216 -4.56 -20.40 39.24
CA GLN A 216 -4.08 -21.33 40.27
C GLN A 216 -2.56 -21.55 40.19
N SER A 217 -1.99 -21.61 38.99
CA SER A 217 -0.54 -21.74 38.79
C SER A 217 0.25 -20.45 39.07
N SER A 218 -0.41 -19.29 39.18
CA SER A 218 0.21 -18.01 39.54
C SER A 218 0.23 -17.71 41.06
N VAL A 219 -0.35 -18.58 41.89
CA VAL A 219 -0.50 -18.38 43.35
C VAL A 219 0.29 -19.42 44.17
N SER A 220 1.15 -20.21 43.53
CA SER A 220 2.21 -21.02 44.18
C SER A 220 3.57 -20.49 43.79
#